data_AF-A0A4U1JD21-F1
#
_entry.id   AF-A0A4U1JD21-F1
#
_cell.length_a   1.000
_cell.length_b   1.000
_cell.length_c   1.000
_cell.angle_alpha   90.00
_cell.angle_beta   90.00
_cell.angle_gamma   90.00
#
_symmetry.space_group_name_H-M   'P 1'
#
loop_
_entity.id
_entity.type
_entity.pdbx_description
1 polymer ?
#
loop_
_entity_poly.entity_id
_entity_poly.type
_entity_poly.pdbx_seq_one_letter_code
_entity_poly.pdbx_strand_id
1 'polypeptide(L)'
;MVDRTCNDQKTGARARGSRPPGSRNFCRASQSVAARLAWHHASGLAPGPFSATENFSKKARGLLPIMMVARFLSRRLPRRRTAGAVERRRGFTLTEILVVIFMIALLAAVASPAFIRIMRDIGLSRLTMQLAEVYRRGYVESSERATFLVRFRKPSGSVQIETIRAALDTPTPTLISPRGCNTINWDDPLLERQTYRFASTDKKTLVDVGFLGPDNASQEIADVCFARRTAFVRYNDGAFTQMVGAAKVSVKNLSNGRIRRVLVPSFGLPRVIQ
;
A
#
# COMPACT_ATOMS: atom_id res chain seq x y z
N MET A 1 5.50 -13.71 45.62
CA MET A 1 6.39 -12.77 46.33
C MET A 1 7.59 -12.53 45.42
N VAL A 2 7.68 -11.34 44.82
CA VAL A 2 8.79 -10.98 43.93
C VAL A 2 9.54 -9.85 44.62
N ASP A 3 10.77 -10.15 45.02
CA ASP A 3 11.70 -9.23 45.63
C ASP A 3 12.02 -8.09 44.64
N ARG A 4 11.85 -6.85 45.09
CA ARG A 4 12.22 -5.65 44.34
C ARG A 4 13.47 -5.06 44.96
N THR A 5 14.63 -5.46 44.48
CA THR A 5 15.88 -4.76 44.76
C THR A 5 16.00 -3.54 43.86
N CYS A 6 15.92 -2.35 44.44
CA CYS A 6 16.30 -1.11 43.79
C CYS A 6 17.81 -0.92 43.96
N ASN A 7 18.54 -0.79 42.86
CA ASN A 7 19.96 -0.44 42.88
C ASN A 7 20.09 1.05 43.20
N ASP A 8 20.59 1.37 44.39
CA ASP A 8 21.02 2.71 44.77
C ASP A 8 22.34 3.04 44.05
N GLN A 9 22.27 3.89 43.01
CA GLN A 9 23.44 4.56 42.49
C GLN A 9 23.88 5.67 43.47
N LYS A 10 24.95 5.41 44.22
CA LYS A 10 25.72 6.44 44.95
C LYS A 10 26.23 7.49 43.94
N THR A 11 25.50 8.58 43.81
CA THR A 11 25.99 9.78 43.12
C THR A 11 26.83 10.59 44.10
N GLY A 12 28.08 10.84 43.71
CA GLY A 12 29.04 11.63 44.49
C GLY A 12 28.54 13.05 44.74
N ALA A 13 28.76 13.49 45.98
CA ALA A 13 28.38 14.81 46.47
C ALA A 13 29.00 15.93 45.63
N ARG A 14 28.15 16.80 45.07
CA ARG A 14 28.55 18.11 44.55
C ARG A 14 27.71 19.20 45.23
N ALA A 15 28.37 20.29 45.57
CA ALA A 15 27.91 21.35 46.45
C ALA A 15 26.57 21.99 46.02
N ARG A 16 25.78 22.38 47.04
CA ARG A 16 24.43 22.95 46.95
C ARG A 16 24.45 24.33 46.30
N GLY A 17 23.77 24.47 45.18
CA GLY A 17 23.19 25.73 44.70
C GLY A 17 21.67 25.66 44.82
N SER A 18 21.05 26.72 45.33
CA SER A 18 19.60 26.85 45.55
C SER A 18 18.82 26.73 44.23
N ARG A 19 17.89 25.77 44.17
CA ARG A 19 16.94 25.60 43.06
C ARG A 19 15.59 26.27 43.38
N PRO A 20 14.93 26.89 42.38
CA PRO A 20 13.60 27.47 42.54
C PRO A 20 12.50 26.39 42.56
N PRO A 21 11.33 26.67 43.17
CA PRO A 21 10.25 25.71 43.30
C PRO A 21 9.43 25.62 42.00
N GLY A 22 9.29 24.42 41.45
CA GLY A 22 8.30 24.13 40.40
C GLY A 22 8.80 23.32 39.22
N SER A 23 9.21 22.06 39.43
CA SER A 23 9.27 21.08 38.33
C SER A 23 8.64 19.77 38.76
N ARG A 24 7.47 19.45 38.20
CA ARG A 24 6.79 18.17 38.37
C ARG A 24 7.61 17.09 37.66
N ASN A 25 8.04 16.08 38.40
CA ASN A 25 8.73 14.91 37.88
C ASN A 25 7.75 14.07 37.03
N PHE A 26 7.96 14.02 35.71
CA PHE A 26 7.33 13.02 34.85
C PHE A 26 8.20 11.76 34.86
N CYS A 27 7.79 10.76 35.64
CA CYS A 27 8.29 9.39 35.50
C CYS A 27 7.70 8.81 34.21
N ARG A 28 8.47 8.83 33.12
CA ARG A 28 8.13 8.09 31.90
C ARG A 28 8.59 6.64 32.09
N ALA A 29 7.64 5.74 32.30
CA ALA A 29 7.89 4.30 32.32
C ALA A 29 8.45 3.87 30.94
N SER A 30 9.72 3.53 30.87
CA SER A 30 10.31 2.83 29.74
C SER A 30 9.99 1.34 29.88
N GLN A 31 9.03 0.84 29.13
CA GLN A 31 8.84 -0.59 28.97
C GLN A 31 9.94 -1.12 28.04
N SER A 32 10.98 -1.72 28.63
CA SER A 32 11.91 -2.57 27.91
C SER A 32 11.25 -3.92 27.66
N VAL A 33 10.76 -4.15 26.45
CA VAL A 33 10.38 -5.49 25.98
C VAL A 33 11.65 -6.17 25.48
N ALA A 34 12.36 -6.82 26.41
CA ALA A 34 13.37 -7.82 26.08
C ALA A 34 12.72 -9.19 26.31
N ALA A 35 12.11 -9.75 25.27
CA ALA A 35 11.68 -11.14 25.25
C ALA A 35 12.62 -11.93 24.33
N ARG A 36 13.53 -12.67 24.97
CA ARG A 36 14.20 -13.84 24.40
C ARG A 36 13.15 -14.80 23.88
N LEU A 37 13.26 -15.21 22.62
CA LEU A 37 12.84 -16.53 22.19
C LEU A 37 13.94 -17.14 21.33
N ALA A 38 14.59 -18.15 21.91
CA ALA A 38 15.43 -19.10 21.21
C ALA A 38 14.60 -19.80 20.12
N TRP A 39 15.15 -19.90 18.92
CA TRP A 39 14.62 -20.79 17.88
C TRP A 39 15.73 -21.66 17.32
N HIS A 40 15.44 -22.95 17.40
CA HIS A 40 16.23 -24.06 16.91
C HIS A 40 16.36 -24.05 15.39
N HIS A 41 17.46 -24.65 14.92
CA HIS A 41 17.62 -25.17 13.58
C HIS A 41 16.41 -26.05 13.18
N ALA A 42 15.79 -25.74 12.05
CA ALA A 42 14.99 -26.69 11.28
C ALA A 42 15.12 -26.38 9.79
N SER A 43 15.70 -27.35 9.08
CA SER A 43 15.79 -27.46 7.63
C SER A 43 14.43 -27.80 7.01
N GLY A 44 14.13 -27.17 5.86
CA GLY A 44 13.27 -27.75 4.81
C GLY A 44 11.82 -27.23 4.70
N LEU A 45 11.37 -27.20 3.44
CA LEU A 45 10.00 -27.18 2.91
C LEU A 45 9.38 -25.82 2.47
N ALA A 46 9.36 -25.67 1.14
CA ALA A 46 8.28 -25.17 0.26
C ALA A 46 7.62 -23.78 0.48
N PRO A 47 7.42 -22.99 -0.60
CA PRO A 47 6.64 -21.76 -0.55
C PRO A 47 5.13 -22.05 -0.48
N GLY A 48 4.51 -21.73 0.65
CA GLY A 48 3.06 -21.77 0.82
C GLY A 48 2.32 -20.61 0.15
N PRO A 49 1.04 -20.80 -0.24
CA PRO A 49 0.20 -19.77 -0.84
C PRO A 49 -0.38 -18.83 0.22
N PHE A 50 -0.22 -17.53 0.06
CA PHE A 50 -0.86 -16.52 0.90
C PHE A 50 -2.38 -16.48 0.60
N SER A 51 -3.14 -17.17 1.42
CA SER A 51 -4.57 -16.93 1.67
C SER A 51 -4.70 -15.77 2.66
N ALA A 52 -5.12 -14.61 2.17
CA ALA A 52 -5.54 -13.50 3.02
C ALA A 52 -7.08 -13.44 3.00
N THR A 53 -7.69 -13.96 4.07
CA THR A 53 -9.10 -13.79 4.38
C THR A 53 -9.36 -12.39 4.94
N GLU A 54 -10.37 -11.77 4.33
CA GLU A 54 -11.45 -10.99 4.96
C GLU A 54 -11.11 -9.97 6.06
N ASN A 55 -11.23 -8.69 5.69
CA ASN A 55 -11.96 -7.70 6.49
C ASN A 55 -12.39 -6.53 5.59
N PHE A 56 -13.39 -6.79 4.72
CA PHE A 56 -14.02 -5.75 3.92
C PHE A 56 -15.07 -5.00 4.74
N SER A 57 -14.63 -3.89 5.35
CA SER A 57 -15.51 -2.88 5.91
C SER A 57 -16.36 -2.26 4.79
N LYS A 58 -17.65 -2.57 4.82
CA LYS A 58 -18.67 -2.10 3.88
C LYS A 58 -18.84 -0.59 4.00
N LYS A 59 -18.24 0.15 3.07
CA LYS A 59 -18.69 1.50 2.70
C LYS A 59 -18.95 1.54 1.19
N ALA A 60 -19.88 0.69 0.75
CA ALA A 60 -20.43 0.70 -0.59
C ALA A 60 -21.46 1.83 -0.71
N ARG A 61 -21.00 3.01 -1.11
CA ARG A 61 -21.85 4.05 -1.72
C ARG A 61 -21.50 4.07 -3.22
N GLY A 62 -22.41 3.61 -4.08
CA GLY A 62 -22.28 3.81 -5.53
C GLY A 62 -22.50 2.61 -6.45
N LEU A 63 -23.14 1.52 -6.01
CA LEU A 63 -23.59 0.44 -6.90
C LEU A 63 -25.09 0.17 -6.72
N LEU A 64 -25.90 1.05 -7.30
CA LEU A 64 -27.30 0.81 -7.65
C LEU A 64 -27.40 1.13 -9.15
N PRO A 65 -27.65 0.12 -10.00
CA PRO A 65 -29.05 -0.18 -10.33
C PRO A 65 -29.43 -1.67 -10.39
N ILE A 66 -28.53 -2.63 -10.21
CA ILE A 66 -28.90 -4.05 -10.41
C ILE A 66 -29.65 -4.62 -9.19
N MET A 67 -29.37 -4.14 -7.97
CA MET A 67 -30.09 -4.57 -6.76
C MET A 67 -31.49 -3.95 -6.61
N MET A 68 -31.93 -3.10 -7.55
CA MET A 68 -33.33 -2.64 -7.60
C MET A 68 -34.25 -3.61 -8.34
N VAL A 69 -33.75 -4.43 -9.27
CA VAL A 69 -34.62 -5.38 -9.99
C VAL A 69 -35.05 -6.53 -9.07
N ALA A 70 -34.15 -7.05 -8.22
CA ALA A 70 -34.50 -8.13 -7.28
C ALA A 70 -35.40 -7.67 -6.12
N ARG A 71 -35.35 -6.39 -5.71
CA ARG A 71 -36.19 -5.85 -4.63
C ARG A 71 -37.55 -5.34 -5.10
N PHE A 72 -37.73 -5.11 -6.40
CA PHE A 72 -39.02 -4.71 -6.96
C PHE A 72 -39.96 -5.91 -7.19
N LEU A 73 -39.43 -7.12 -7.36
CA LEU A 73 -40.24 -8.35 -7.43
C LEU A 73 -40.71 -8.86 -6.06
N SER A 74 -40.26 -8.26 -4.95
CA SER A 74 -40.56 -8.74 -3.59
C SER A 74 -41.49 -7.85 -2.76
N ARG A 75 -42.07 -6.78 -3.33
CA ARG A 75 -43.01 -5.91 -2.60
C ARG A 75 -44.44 -6.04 -3.11
N ARG A 76 -45.18 -6.89 -2.38
CA ARG A 76 -46.62 -6.80 -2.08
C ARG A 76 -47.57 -6.98 -3.27
N LEU A 77 -47.80 -8.24 -3.63
CA LEU A 77 -49.14 -8.62 -4.08
C LEU A 77 -50.04 -8.74 -2.84
N PRO A 78 -51.13 -7.97 -2.74
CA PRO A 78 -52.11 -8.12 -1.67
C PRO A 78 -52.76 -9.49 -1.74
N ARG A 79 -52.72 -10.21 -0.61
CA ARG A 79 -53.38 -11.49 -0.39
C ARG A 79 -54.90 -11.28 -0.35
N ARG A 80 -55.51 -11.15 -1.52
CA ARG A 80 -56.98 -11.15 -1.68
C ARG A 80 -57.45 -12.60 -1.60
N ARG A 81 -58.03 -12.99 -0.46
CA ARG A 81 -58.77 -14.24 -0.31
C ARG A 81 -60.06 -14.10 -1.13
N THR A 82 -60.10 -14.70 -2.31
CA THR A 82 -61.35 -15.02 -3.02
C THR A 82 -61.50 -16.53 -3.06
N ALA A 83 -62.63 -16.99 -2.56
CA ALA A 83 -63.01 -18.38 -2.47
C ALA A 83 -63.17 -19.03 -3.86
N GLY A 84 -62.78 -20.31 -3.93
CA GLY A 84 -63.45 -21.30 -4.79
C GLY A 84 -63.30 -21.14 -6.30
N ALA A 85 -62.08 -21.22 -6.84
CA ALA A 85 -61.88 -21.71 -8.20
C ALA A 85 -60.89 -22.87 -8.11
N VAL A 86 -61.29 -24.04 -8.59
CA VAL A 86 -60.45 -25.24 -8.68
C VAL A 86 -59.31 -24.92 -9.66
N GLU A 87 -58.19 -24.42 -9.11
CA GLU A 87 -56.96 -24.17 -9.84
C GLU A 87 -56.45 -25.51 -10.38
N ARG A 88 -56.73 -25.75 -11.67
CA ARG A 88 -56.06 -26.80 -12.43
C ARG A 88 -54.56 -26.55 -12.31
N ARG A 89 -53.89 -27.37 -11.52
CA ARG A 89 -52.43 -27.42 -11.41
C ARG A 89 -51.86 -27.67 -12.82
N ARG A 90 -51.63 -26.60 -13.58
CA ARG A 90 -50.86 -26.65 -14.82
C ARG A 90 -49.43 -26.93 -14.38
N GLY A 91 -49.03 -28.18 -14.52
CA GLY A 91 -47.67 -28.61 -14.25
C GLY A 91 -46.71 -27.78 -15.10
N PHE A 92 -45.61 -27.35 -14.48
CA PHE A 92 -44.51 -26.67 -15.17
C PHE A 92 -44.08 -27.56 -16.33
N THR A 93 -44.33 -27.10 -17.55
CA THR A 93 -43.93 -27.86 -18.73
C THR A 93 -42.40 -27.77 -18.87
N LEU A 94 -41.76 -28.86 -19.28
CA LEU A 94 -40.30 -28.89 -19.48
C LEU A 94 -39.84 -27.79 -20.45
N THR A 95 -40.66 -27.49 -21.45
CA THR A 95 -40.42 -26.43 -22.44
C THR A 95 -40.37 -25.03 -21.81
N GLU A 96 -41.22 -24.74 -20.82
CA GLU A 96 -41.25 -23.46 -20.11
C GLU A 96 -39.95 -23.23 -19.31
N ILE A 97 -39.42 -24.27 -18.66
CA ILE A 97 -38.14 -24.19 -17.95
C ILE A 97 -36.98 -23.95 -18.93
N LEU A 98 -36.99 -24.62 -20.09
CA LEU A 98 -35.93 -24.49 -21.09
C LEU A 98 -35.83 -23.06 -21.63
N VAL A 99 -36.98 -22.43 -21.94
CA VAL A 99 -37.03 -21.04 -22.42
C VAL A 99 -36.47 -20.07 -21.37
N VAL A 100 -36.79 -20.27 -20.08
CA VAL A 100 -36.28 -19.42 -19.00
C VAL A 100 -34.76 -19.54 -18.85
N ILE A 101 -34.22 -20.76 -18.88
CA ILE A 101 -32.76 -20.98 -18.82
C ILE A 101 -32.06 -20.30 -20.00
N PHE A 102 -32.63 -20.43 -21.20
CA PHE A 102 -32.09 -19.78 -22.40
C PHE A 102 -32.10 -18.25 -22.28
N MET A 103 -33.19 -17.66 -21.78
CA MET A 103 -33.29 -16.22 -21.52
C MET A 103 -32.25 -15.74 -20.50
N ILE A 104 -32.06 -16.47 -19.40
CA ILE A 104 -31.05 -16.12 -18.39
C ILE A 104 -29.64 -16.21 -18.97
N ALA A 105 -29.33 -17.25 -19.75
CA ALA A 105 -28.03 -17.41 -20.39
C ALA A 105 -27.72 -16.26 -21.37
N LEU A 106 -28.72 -15.85 -22.15
CA LEU A 106 -28.58 -14.74 -23.10
C LEU A 106 -28.37 -13.41 -22.37
N LEU A 107 -29.13 -13.14 -21.32
CA LEU A 107 -28.95 -11.94 -20.48
C LEU A 107 -27.56 -11.92 -19.81
N ALA A 108 -27.08 -13.05 -19.31
CA ALA A 108 -25.76 -13.18 -18.71
C ALA A 108 -24.63 -12.92 -19.75
N ALA A 109 -24.78 -13.44 -20.97
CA ALA A 109 -23.82 -13.24 -22.04
C ALA A 109 -23.69 -11.74 -22.41
N VAL A 110 -24.82 -11.02 -22.50
CA VAL A 110 -24.83 -9.58 -22.84
C VAL A 110 -24.29 -8.71 -21.70
N ALA A 111 -24.49 -9.11 -20.43
CA ALA A 111 -24.02 -8.34 -19.27
C ALA A 111 -22.52 -8.53 -18.95
N SER A 112 -21.93 -9.68 -19.32
CA SER A 112 -20.53 -10.05 -19.05
C SER A 112 -19.46 -8.98 -19.37
N PRO A 113 -19.44 -8.30 -20.53
CA PRO A 113 -18.35 -7.39 -20.88
C PRO A 113 -18.29 -6.13 -19.99
N ALA A 114 -19.42 -5.66 -19.45
CA ALA A 114 -19.45 -4.50 -18.56
C ALA A 114 -18.71 -4.78 -17.24
N PHE A 115 -18.86 -6.00 -16.71
CA PHE A 115 -18.20 -6.42 -15.47
C PHE A 115 -16.68 -6.46 -15.60
N ILE A 116 -16.18 -6.94 -16.74
CA ILE A 116 -14.73 -7.00 -17.01
C ILE A 116 -14.11 -5.60 -17.02
N ARG A 117 -14.82 -4.60 -17.58
CA ARG A 117 -14.33 -3.21 -17.60
C ARG A 117 -14.20 -2.62 -16.20
N ILE A 118 -15.19 -2.87 -15.33
CA ILE A 118 -15.18 -2.37 -13.93
C ILE A 118 -14.03 -3.01 -13.13
N MET A 119 -13.83 -4.32 -13.27
CA MET A 119 -12.76 -5.03 -12.54
C MET A 119 -11.36 -4.54 -12.93
N ARG A 120 -11.14 -4.13 -14.18
CA ARG A 120 -9.84 -3.60 -14.65
C ARG A 120 -9.47 -2.26 -14.00
N ASP A 121 -10.43 -1.37 -13.79
CA ASP A 121 -10.17 -0.05 -13.17
C ASP A 121 -9.83 -0.15 -11.67
N ILE A 122 -10.27 -1.21 -11.00
CA ILE A 122 -9.90 -1.50 -9.60
C ILE A 122 -8.40 -1.79 -9.49
N GLY A 123 -7.82 -2.50 -10.46
CA GLY A 123 -6.40 -2.81 -10.50
C GLY A 123 -5.53 -1.55 -10.52
N LEU A 124 -5.86 -0.60 -11.39
CA LEU A 124 -5.15 0.69 -11.47
C LEU A 124 -5.22 1.46 -10.15
N SER A 125 -6.39 1.48 -9.50
CA SER A 125 -6.56 2.14 -8.19
C SER A 125 -5.69 1.52 -7.11
N ARG A 126 -5.66 0.18 -7.02
CA ARG A 126 -4.84 -0.55 -6.05
C ARG A 126 -3.36 -0.30 -6.26
N LEU A 127 -2.89 -0.35 -7.51
CA LEU A 127 -1.49 -0.08 -7.86
C LEU A 127 -1.07 1.34 -7.48
N THR A 128 -1.90 2.36 -7.78
CA THR A 128 -1.60 3.75 -7.40
C THR A 128 -1.52 3.93 -5.88
N MET A 129 -2.35 3.21 -5.13
CA MET A 129 -2.35 3.27 -3.67
C MET A 129 -1.14 2.55 -3.06
N GLN A 130 -0.80 1.36 -3.57
CA GLN A 130 0.41 0.63 -3.17
C GLN A 130 1.68 1.44 -3.44
N LEU A 131 1.74 2.08 -4.60
CA LEU A 131 2.85 2.95 -4.96
C LEU A 131 2.96 4.16 -4.02
N ALA A 132 1.84 4.83 -3.74
CA ALA A 132 1.81 5.92 -2.76
C ALA A 132 2.27 5.46 -1.38
N GLU A 133 1.90 4.24 -0.97
CA GLU A 133 2.31 3.66 0.31
C GLU A 133 3.81 3.39 0.38
N VAL A 134 4.44 2.91 -0.70
CA VAL A 134 5.91 2.72 -0.76
C VAL A 134 6.66 4.03 -0.52
N TYR A 135 6.28 5.10 -1.21
CA TYR A 135 6.89 6.42 -0.99
C TYR A 135 6.56 7.00 0.39
N ARG A 136 5.34 6.75 0.89
CA ARG A 136 4.90 7.22 2.21
C ARG A 136 5.73 6.57 3.32
N ARG A 137 5.94 5.25 3.22
CA ARG A 137 6.80 4.48 4.12
C ARG A 137 8.22 5.03 4.11
N GLY A 138 8.79 5.25 2.94
CA GLY A 138 10.13 5.84 2.83
C GLY A 138 10.26 7.23 3.47
N TYR A 139 9.26 8.09 3.30
CA TYR A 139 9.23 9.40 3.97
C TYR A 139 9.17 9.26 5.49
N VAL A 140 8.27 8.42 6.02
CA VAL A 140 8.09 8.22 7.47
C VAL A 140 9.36 7.61 8.09
N GLU A 141 9.91 6.55 7.50
CA GLU A 141 11.12 5.89 8.00
C GLU A 141 12.35 6.82 7.95
N SER A 142 12.45 7.68 6.93
CA SER A 142 13.53 8.67 6.86
C SER A 142 13.50 9.70 8.00
N SER A 143 12.34 9.89 8.63
CA SER A 143 12.17 10.83 9.74
C SER A 143 12.73 10.27 11.06
N GLU A 144 12.92 8.95 11.15
CA GLU A 144 13.34 8.24 12.36
C GLU A 144 14.86 8.05 12.49
N ARG A 145 15.66 8.75 11.66
CA ARG A 145 17.15 8.72 11.54
C ARG A 145 17.73 7.77 10.50
N ALA A 146 16.88 7.20 9.63
CA ALA A 146 17.36 6.49 8.45
C ALA A 146 17.43 7.42 7.23
N THR A 147 18.25 7.04 6.28
CA THR A 147 18.21 7.57 4.90
C THR A 147 17.57 6.51 4.04
N PHE A 148 16.52 6.88 3.31
CA PHE A 148 15.69 5.92 2.59
C PHE A 148 15.65 6.26 1.10
N LEU A 149 15.91 5.28 0.25
CA LEU A 149 15.88 5.40 -1.20
C LEU A 149 14.69 4.63 -1.76
N VAL A 150 13.93 5.26 -2.65
CA VAL A 150 13.02 4.60 -3.56
C VAL A 150 13.59 4.73 -4.96
N ARG A 151 14.02 3.60 -5.52
CA ARG A 151 14.66 3.48 -6.83
C ARG A 151 13.65 2.93 -7.82
N PHE A 152 13.28 3.74 -8.80
CA PHE A 152 12.42 3.36 -9.92
C PHE A 152 13.30 2.97 -11.09
N ARG A 153 13.06 1.77 -11.62
CA ARG A 153 13.73 1.25 -12.82
C ARG A 153 12.69 0.66 -13.77
N LYS A 154 12.83 0.95 -15.05
CA LYS A 154 12.01 0.36 -16.11
C LYS A 154 12.85 -0.31 -17.20
N PRO A 155 13.69 -1.31 -16.86
CA PRO A 155 14.47 -2.02 -17.87
C PRO A 155 13.50 -2.76 -18.80
N SER A 156 13.62 -2.49 -20.10
CA SER A 156 12.93 -3.21 -21.18
C SER A 156 11.41 -3.34 -21.01
N GLY A 157 10.77 -2.33 -20.40
CA GLY A 157 9.32 -2.25 -20.23
C GLY A 157 8.77 -2.90 -18.95
N SER A 158 9.60 -3.60 -18.17
CA SER A 158 9.20 -4.12 -16.86
C SER A 158 9.49 -3.10 -15.76
N VAL A 159 8.48 -2.76 -14.96
CA VAL A 159 8.63 -1.77 -13.89
C VAL A 159 9.09 -2.47 -12.61
N GLN A 160 10.21 -2.00 -12.06
CA GLN A 160 10.78 -2.45 -10.81
C GLN A 160 10.93 -1.24 -9.89
N ILE A 161 10.43 -1.37 -8.66
CA ILE A 161 10.62 -0.37 -7.63
C ILE A 161 11.36 -1.03 -6.49
N GLU A 162 12.55 -0.55 -6.23
CA GLU A 162 13.40 -1.02 -5.16
C GLU A 162 13.38 0.01 -4.04
N THR A 163 13.25 -0.45 -2.81
CA THR A 163 13.46 0.37 -1.63
C THR A 163 14.74 -0.05 -0.95
N ILE A 164 15.60 0.92 -0.66
CA ILE A 164 16.90 0.69 -0.02
C ILE A 164 16.95 1.55 1.23
N ARG A 165 17.22 0.92 2.37
CA ARG A 165 17.32 1.61 3.65
C ARG A 165 18.76 1.61 4.11
N ALA A 166 19.29 2.82 4.30
CA ALA A 166 20.56 3.05 4.97
C ALA A 166 20.26 3.45 6.42
N ALA A 167 20.19 2.43 7.29
CA ALA A 167 20.07 2.59 8.73
C ALA A 167 21.47 2.61 9.38
N LEU A 168 21.56 3.31 10.51
CA LEU A 168 22.77 3.38 11.32
C LEU A 168 22.89 2.18 12.26
N ASP A 169 22.56 0.98 11.78
CA ASP A 169 22.52 -0.23 12.60
C ASP A 169 23.91 -0.84 12.82
N THR A 170 24.96 -0.02 12.79
CA THR A 170 26.25 -0.43 13.32
C THR A 170 26.15 -0.55 14.83
N PRO A 171 26.64 -1.64 15.45
CA PRO A 171 26.59 -1.84 16.90
C PRO A 171 27.31 -0.73 17.69
N THR A 172 28.17 0.03 17.01
CA THR A 172 28.71 1.29 17.47
C THR A 172 27.75 2.44 17.10
N PRO A 173 27.06 3.05 18.07
CA PRO A 173 26.22 4.22 17.82
C PRO A 173 27.13 5.38 17.40
N THR A 174 27.28 5.59 16.10
CA THR A 174 27.91 6.81 15.62
C THR A 174 26.90 7.95 15.78
N LEU A 175 27.32 9.08 16.35
CA LEU A 175 26.46 10.26 16.54
C LEU A 175 26.10 10.96 15.20
N ILE A 176 26.50 10.38 14.07
CA ILE A 176 26.43 10.96 12.74
C ILE A 176 25.76 9.94 11.82
N SER A 177 24.41 9.94 11.79
CA SER A 177 23.63 9.33 10.70
C SER A 177 24.19 9.82 9.35
N PRO A 178 24.42 8.98 8.32
CA PRO A 178 24.94 9.41 7.03
C PRO A 178 24.00 10.46 6.46
N ARG A 179 24.49 11.71 6.40
CA ARG A 179 23.59 12.88 6.35
C ARG A 179 23.11 13.22 4.95
N GLY A 180 23.61 12.55 3.90
CA GLY A 180 23.36 12.92 2.52
C GLY A 180 23.07 11.75 1.60
N CYS A 181 22.12 11.95 0.69
CA CYS A 181 21.84 11.02 -0.40
C CYS A 181 23.06 10.80 -1.31
N ASN A 182 23.95 11.80 -1.44
CA ASN A 182 25.18 11.70 -2.24
C ASN A 182 26.35 11.03 -1.49
N THR A 183 26.27 10.86 -0.17
CA THR A 183 27.37 10.30 0.63
C THR A 183 27.27 8.78 0.81
N ILE A 184 26.14 8.19 0.45
CA ILE A 184 25.84 6.78 0.65
C ILE A 184 26.10 6.04 -0.67
N ASN A 185 26.86 4.96 -0.60
CA ASN A 185 26.96 4.02 -1.72
C ASN A 185 25.69 3.17 -1.78
N TRP A 186 24.69 3.62 -2.54
CA TRP A 186 23.40 2.94 -2.67
C TRP A 186 23.48 1.57 -3.36
N ASP A 187 24.62 1.25 -3.97
CA ASP A 187 24.86 -0.04 -4.60
C ASP A 187 25.56 -1.04 -3.67
N ASP A 188 25.83 -0.66 -2.42
CA ASP A 188 26.32 -1.56 -1.38
C ASP A 188 25.29 -2.69 -1.12
N PRO A 189 25.67 -3.97 -1.26
CA PRO A 189 24.79 -5.10 -0.99
C PRO A 189 24.49 -5.29 0.51
N LEU A 190 25.23 -4.63 1.41
CA LEU A 190 25.00 -4.69 2.85
C LEU A 190 23.79 -3.86 3.30
N LEU A 191 23.30 -2.96 2.44
CA LEU A 191 22.11 -2.17 2.74
C LEU A 191 20.83 -3.02 2.64
N GLU A 192 19.88 -2.78 3.55
CA GLU A 192 18.59 -3.46 3.55
C GLU A 192 17.80 -3.09 2.28
N ARG A 193 17.48 -4.10 1.47
CA ARG A 193 16.73 -3.96 0.20
C ARG A 193 15.42 -4.70 0.23
N GLN A 194 14.41 -4.05 -0.31
CA GLN A 194 13.13 -4.67 -0.61
C GLN A 194 12.70 -4.29 -2.03
N THR A 195 12.55 -5.29 -2.90
CA THR A 195 12.20 -5.10 -4.30
C THR A 195 10.74 -5.43 -4.54
N TYR A 196 10.00 -4.45 -5.06
CA TYR A 196 8.62 -4.58 -5.50
C TYR A 196 8.59 -4.72 -7.02
N ARG A 197 8.15 -5.87 -7.51
CA ARG A 197 7.91 -6.11 -8.93
C ARG A 197 6.44 -5.92 -9.21
N PHE A 198 6.10 -4.88 -9.96
CA PHE A 198 4.76 -4.69 -10.47
C PHE A 198 4.72 -5.44 -11.81
N ALA A 199 4.20 -6.67 -11.79
CA ALA A 199 4.19 -7.54 -12.96
C ALA A 199 3.44 -6.88 -14.13
N SER A 200 4.22 -6.40 -15.10
CA SER A 200 3.77 -6.03 -16.46
C SER A 200 3.92 -7.19 -17.44
N THR A 201 4.56 -8.29 -17.03
CA THR A 201 4.91 -9.43 -17.89
C THR A 201 3.74 -10.38 -18.14
N ASP A 202 2.75 -10.42 -17.26
CA ASP A 202 1.49 -11.05 -17.59
C ASP A 202 0.76 -10.13 -18.58
N LYS A 203 0.64 -10.57 -19.84
CA LYS A 203 -0.10 -9.90 -20.94
C LYS A 203 -1.54 -9.47 -20.56
N LYS A 204 -2.02 -9.81 -19.37
CA LYS A 204 -3.32 -9.47 -18.80
C LYS A 204 -3.35 -8.10 -18.08
N THR A 205 -2.23 -7.60 -17.57
CA THR A 205 -2.17 -6.30 -16.87
C THR A 205 -1.77 -5.20 -17.85
N LEU A 206 -2.78 -4.57 -18.45
CA LEU A 206 -2.66 -3.42 -19.36
C LEU A 206 -2.33 -2.13 -18.59
N VAL A 207 -1.28 -2.13 -17.77
CA VAL A 207 -0.88 -0.98 -16.96
C VAL A 207 0.58 -0.66 -17.22
N ASP A 208 0.82 0.59 -17.59
CA ASP A 208 2.14 1.16 -17.75
C ASP A 208 2.43 2.12 -16.60
N VAL A 209 3.61 1.99 -15.98
CA VAL A 209 4.06 2.90 -14.92
C VAL A 209 5.27 3.68 -15.44
N GLY A 210 5.25 4.99 -15.22
CA GLY A 210 6.31 5.89 -15.65
C GLY A 210 6.61 6.92 -14.59
N PHE A 211 7.89 7.17 -14.34
CA PHE A 211 8.35 8.29 -13.53
C PHE A 211 8.53 9.51 -14.44
N LEU A 212 7.92 10.64 -14.06
CA LEU A 212 7.99 11.86 -14.87
C LEU A 212 9.02 12.81 -14.26
N GLY A 213 9.93 13.30 -15.11
CA GLY A 213 10.89 14.36 -14.81
C GLY A 213 10.22 15.73 -14.61
N PRO A 214 11.02 16.77 -14.31
CA PRO A 214 10.53 18.15 -14.16
C PRO A 214 9.90 18.70 -15.46
N ASP A 215 10.38 18.23 -16.61
CA ASP A 215 9.88 18.50 -17.97
C ASP A 215 8.66 17.65 -18.35
N ASN A 216 8.17 16.80 -17.45
CA ASN A 216 7.18 15.74 -17.70
C ASN A 216 7.64 14.68 -18.71
N ALA A 217 8.93 14.58 -19.04
CA ALA A 217 9.45 13.46 -19.82
C ALA A 217 9.47 12.20 -18.96
N SER A 218 9.15 11.05 -19.58
CA SER A 218 9.26 9.76 -18.91
C SER A 218 10.73 9.40 -18.72
N GLN A 219 11.09 9.02 -17.51
CA GLN A 219 12.44 8.60 -17.14
C GLN A 219 12.44 7.09 -16.91
N GLU A 220 13.45 6.40 -17.45
CA GLU A 220 13.60 4.94 -17.26
C GLU A 220 14.18 4.61 -15.90
N ILE A 221 15.07 5.47 -15.40
CA ILE A 221 15.72 5.36 -14.10
C ILE A 221 15.52 6.68 -13.35
N ALA A 222 14.89 6.58 -12.19
CA ALA A 222 14.71 7.72 -11.30
C ALA A 222 14.80 7.25 -9.86
N ASP A 223 15.60 7.94 -9.06
CA ASP A 223 15.71 7.63 -7.64
C ASP A 223 15.26 8.80 -6.81
N VAL A 224 14.42 8.52 -5.82
CA VAL A 224 13.99 9.50 -4.82
C VAL A 224 14.59 9.09 -3.48
N CYS A 225 15.47 9.94 -2.95
CA CYS A 225 16.08 9.75 -1.65
C CYS A 225 15.44 10.68 -0.63
N PHE A 226 15.01 10.12 0.49
CA PHE A 226 14.50 10.84 1.64
C PHE A 226 15.57 10.90 2.72
N ALA A 227 15.97 12.12 3.07
CA ALA A 227 16.92 12.39 4.14
C ALA A 227 16.41 13.58 4.97
N ARG A 228 16.32 13.44 6.29
CA ARG A 228 16.00 14.55 7.21
C ARG A 228 14.70 15.29 6.87
N ARG A 229 13.66 14.57 6.43
CA ARG A 229 12.36 15.12 5.99
C ARG A 229 12.41 15.94 4.70
N THR A 230 13.54 15.91 3.99
CA THR A 230 13.69 16.50 2.65
C THR A 230 13.85 15.39 1.62
N ALA A 231 13.21 15.55 0.47
CA ALA A 231 13.38 14.64 -0.66
C ALA A 231 14.38 15.20 -1.67
N PHE A 232 15.22 14.31 -2.19
CA PHE A 232 16.17 14.54 -3.25
C PHE A 232 15.83 13.61 -4.40
N VAL A 233 16.07 14.05 -5.63
CA VAL A 233 15.87 13.25 -6.83
C VAL A 233 17.14 13.20 -7.66
N ARG A 234 17.39 12.04 -8.26
CA ARG A 234 18.34 11.89 -9.36
C ARG A 234 17.68 11.11 -10.50
N TYR A 235 18.17 11.36 -11.70
CA TYR A 235 17.74 10.67 -12.91
C TYR A 235 18.97 10.04 -13.55
N ASN A 236 18.81 8.84 -14.14
CA ASN A 236 19.87 8.14 -14.87
C ASN A 236 21.21 8.08 -14.11
N ASP A 237 21.13 7.70 -12.82
CA ASP A 237 22.29 7.56 -11.92
C ASP A 237 23.14 8.82 -11.69
N GLY A 238 22.63 10.01 -12.01
CA GLY A 238 23.29 11.29 -11.73
C GLY A 238 23.39 11.65 -10.23
N ALA A 239 23.89 12.85 -9.93
CA ALA A 239 23.92 13.34 -8.55
C ALA A 239 22.51 13.64 -8.02
N PHE A 240 22.28 13.37 -6.72
CA PHE A 240 21.05 13.78 -6.06
C PHE A 240 20.99 15.30 -5.96
N THR A 241 19.89 15.86 -6.45
CA THR A 241 19.54 17.27 -6.34
C THR A 241 18.33 17.42 -5.43
N GLN A 242 18.26 18.49 -4.66
CA GLN A 242 17.11 18.74 -3.80
C GLN A 242 15.87 18.97 -4.65
N MET A 243 14.76 18.32 -4.31
CA MET A 243 13.51 18.52 -5.03
C MET A 243 12.93 19.91 -4.71
N VAL A 244 12.74 20.72 -5.75
CA VAL A 244 12.11 22.05 -5.64
C VAL A 244 10.57 21.97 -5.66
N GLY A 245 10.00 20.83 -6.07
CA GLY A 245 8.56 20.60 -6.18
C GLY A 245 8.15 19.17 -5.85
N ALA A 246 7.24 18.61 -6.64
CA ALA A 246 6.82 17.22 -6.49
C ALA A 246 7.23 16.39 -7.71
N ALA A 247 7.86 15.25 -7.46
CA ALA A 247 8.03 14.23 -8.48
C ALA A 247 6.68 13.56 -8.75
N LYS A 248 6.45 13.13 -9.99
CA LYS A 248 5.18 12.54 -10.41
C LYS A 248 5.44 11.12 -10.89
N VAL A 249 4.77 10.16 -10.28
CA VAL A 249 4.75 8.79 -10.79
C VAL A 249 3.39 8.53 -11.42
N SER A 250 3.38 8.28 -12.71
CA SER A 250 2.16 8.03 -13.48
C SER A 250 1.90 6.54 -13.62
N VAL A 251 0.62 6.17 -13.51
CA VAL A 251 0.11 4.84 -13.76
C VAL A 251 -0.95 4.99 -14.85
N LYS A 252 -0.64 4.53 -16.06
CA LYS A 252 -1.49 4.61 -17.25
C LYS A 252 -2.09 3.25 -17.55
N ASN A 253 -3.40 3.18 -17.70
CA ASN A 253 -4.06 2.00 -18.24
C ASN A 253 -3.96 2.02 -19.77
N LEU A 254 -3.27 1.04 -20.34
CA LEU A 254 -3.04 0.91 -21.78
C LEU A 254 -4.32 0.59 -22.56
N SER A 255 -5.35 0.04 -21.91
CA SER A 255 -6.60 -0.35 -22.56
C SER A 255 -7.57 0.82 -22.80
N ASN A 256 -7.59 1.79 -21.89
CA ASN A 256 -8.54 2.92 -21.93
C ASN A 256 -7.86 4.30 -21.87
N GLY A 257 -6.54 4.34 -21.80
CA GLY A 257 -5.75 5.58 -21.74
C GLY A 257 -5.88 6.36 -20.43
N ARG A 258 -6.61 5.86 -19.42
CA ARG A 258 -6.77 6.56 -18.14
C ARG A 258 -5.44 6.61 -17.41
N ILE A 259 -5.08 7.79 -16.93
CA ILE A 259 -3.85 8.03 -16.16
C ILE A 259 -4.25 8.42 -14.75
N ARG A 260 -3.57 7.85 -13.76
CA ARG A 260 -3.55 8.38 -12.40
C ARG A 260 -2.12 8.67 -12.00
N ARG A 261 -1.93 9.64 -11.10
CA ARG A 261 -0.60 10.05 -10.69
C ARG A 261 -0.45 10.00 -9.18
N VAL A 262 0.74 9.63 -8.74
CA VAL A 262 1.19 9.79 -7.36
C VAL A 262 2.12 10.98 -7.34
N LEU A 263 1.79 11.98 -6.52
CA LEU A 263 2.66 13.11 -6.24
C LEU A 263 3.53 12.76 -5.04
N VAL A 264 4.84 12.84 -5.24
CA VAL A 264 5.86 12.69 -4.20
C VAL A 264 6.42 14.09 -3.95
N PRO A 265 5.96 14.81 -2.92
CA PRO A 265 6.40 16.17 -2.68
C PRO A 265 7.82 16.20 -2.11
N SER A 266 8.51 17.34 -2.25
CA SER A 266 9.80 17.59 -1.62
C SER A 266 9.73 17.58 -0.08
N PHE A 267 8.56 17.90 0.46
CA PHE A 267 8.21 17.84 1.88
C PHE A 267 6.78 17.31 2.05
N GLY A 268 6.58 16.46 3.07
CA GLY A 268 5.27 15.91 3.41
C GLY A 268 4.96 14.55 2.76
N LEU A 269 3.73 14.11 2.96
CA LEU A 269 3.31 12.74 2.60
C LEU A 269 2.86 12.68 1.13
N PRO A 270 3.23 11.62 0.39
CA PRO A 270 2.75 11.37 -0.96
C PRO A 270 1.23 11.29 -1.05
N ARG A 271 0.67 11.72 -2.19
CA ARG A 271 -0.78 11.75 -2.44
C ARG A 271 -1.11 11.23 -3.83
N VAL A 272 -2.24 10.56 -3.94
CA VAL A 272 -2.81 10.15 -5.23
C VAL A 272 -3.64 11.29 -5.79
N ILE A 273 -3.43 11.63 -7.06
CA ILE A 273 -4.26 12.56 -7.84
C ILE A 273 -4.88 11.82 -9.04
N GLN A 274 -6.12 12.19 -9.36
CA GLN A 274 -6.88 11.67 -10.50
C GLN A 274 -6.96 12.71 -11.60
#